data_AF-A0A2Z6RJN0-F1
#
_entry.id   AF-A0A2Z6RJN0-F1
#
_cell.length_a   1.000
_cell.length_b   1.000
_cell.length_c   1.000
_cell.angle_alpha   90.00
_cell.angle_beta   90.00
_cell.angle_gamma   90.00
#
_symmetry.space_group_name_H-M   'P 1'
#
loop_
_entity.id
_entity.type
_entity.pdbx_description
1 polymer ?
#
loop_
_entity_poly.entity_id
_entity_poly.type
_entity_poly.pdbx_seq_one_letter_code
_entity_poly.pdbx_strand_id
1 'polypeptide(L)'
;MPRKTKKNKAKKSKLISSPQEICDAYKEDFNVCLAEINPEPLPGKVLLEPVTTLSSKSASAWKDKDVLPLAELLAGRIAIDGSG
;
A
#
# COMPACT_ATOMS: atom_id res chain seq x y z
N MET A 1 -14.39 14.86 -42.93
CA MET A 1 -13.36 14.72 -41.88
C MET A 1 -13.69 13.51 -41.00
N PRO A 2 -13.04 12.34 -41.12
CA PRO A 2 -13.28 11.22 -40.20
C PRO A 2 -12.35 11.30 -38.97
N ARG A 3 -12.97 11.29 -37.78
CA ARG A 3 -12.31 11.32 -36.46
C ARG A 3 -11.70 9.95 -36.16
N LYS A 4 -10.36 9.83 -36.19
CA LYS A 4 -9.67 8.58 -35.81
C LYS A 4 -9.70 8.42 -34.29
N THR A 5 -10.26 7.30 -33.84
CA THR A 5 -10.28 6.83 -32.45
C THR A 5 -8.87 6.50 -31.96
N LYS A 6 -8.43 7.12 -30.87
CA LYS A 6 -7.20 6.74 -30.15
C LYS A 6 -7.46 5.43 -29.40
N LYS A 7 -6.85 4.33 -29.85
CA LYS A 7 -6.73 3.08 -29.08
C LYS A 7 -5.83 3.34 -27.87
N ASN A 8 -6.39 3.33 -26.66
CA ASN A 8 -5.61 3.23 -25.44
C ASN A 8 -5.01 1.82 -25.37
N LYS A 9 -3.69 1.69 -25.52
CA LYS A 9 -2.97 0.46 -25.22
C LYS A 9 -3.07 0.23 -23.70
N ALA A 10 -3.76 -0.83 -23.29
CA ALA A 10 -3.68 -1.33 -21.93
C ALA A 10 -2.21 -1.68 -21.63
N LYS A 11 -1.60 -0.99 -20.67
CA LYS A 11 -0.30 -1.38 -20.10
C LYS A 11 -0.50 -2.74 -19.45
N LYS A 12 0.11 -3.80 -20.01
CA LYS A 12 0.23 -5.10 -19.34
C LYS A 12 0.99 -4.85 -18.03
N SER A 13 0.37 -5.15 -16.89
CA SER A 13 1.04 -5.20 -15.60
C SER A 13 2.12 -6.29 -15.68
N LYS A 14 3.39 -5.89 -15.63
CA LYS A 14 4.49 -6.84 -15.39
C LYS A 14 4.29 -7.37 -13.97
N LEU A 15 4.21 -8.69 -13.83
CA LEU A 15 4.32 -9.35 -12.54
C LEU A 15 5.70 -9.03 -11.99
N ILE A 16 5.74 -8.20 -10.94
CA ILE A 16 6.94 -7.77 -10.25
C ILE A 16 7.40 -8.96 -9.41
N SER A 17 8.61 -9.47 -9.64
CA SER A 17 8.99 -10.84 -9.27
C SER A 17 9.81 -10.94 -7.98
N SER A 18 10.37 -9.82 -7.52
CA SER A 18 11.13 -9.75 -6.26
C SER A 18 10.66 -8.60 -5.37
N PRO A 19 10.79 -8.71 -4.04
CA PRO A 19 10.49 -7.61 -3.11
C PRO A 19 11.21 -6.30 -3.47
N GLN A 20 12.46 -6.37 -3.95
CA GLN A 20 13.21 -5.19 -4.39
C GLN A 20 12.55 -4.49 -5.58
N GLU A 21 12.14 -5.25 -6.61
CA GLU A 21 11.45 -4.68 -7.77
C GLU A 21 10.11 -4.03 -7.38
N ILE A 22 9.42 -4.57 -6.36
CA ILE A 22 8.18 -3.97 -5.82
C ILE A 22 8.48 -2.64 -5.14
N CYS A 23 9.53 -2.59 -4.29
CA CYS A 23 9.95 -1.36 -3.64
C CYS A 23 10.34 -0.28 -4.64
N ASP A 24 11.08 -0.62 -5.69
CA ASP A 24 11.55 0.36 -6.67
C ASP A 24 10.42 0.87 -7.57
N ALA A 25 9.45 0.02 -7.94
CA ALA A 25 8.24 0.47 -8.63
C ALA A 25 7.38 1.42 -7.77
N TYR A 26 7.27 1.16 -6.46
CA TYR A 26 6.52 2.03 -5.54
C TYR A 26 7.19 3.40 -5.33
N LYS A 27 8.53 3.46 -5.30
CA LYS A 27 9.27 4.72 -5.16
C LYS A 27 9.05 5.70 -6.32
N GLU A 28 8.82 5.20 -7.53
CA GLU A 28 8.61 6.05 -8.71
C GLU A 28 7.18 6.63 -8.80
N ASP A 29 6.17 5.92 -8.31
CA ASP A 29 4.74 6.28 -8.50
C ASP A 29 4.11 7.02 -7.31
N PHE A 30 4.62 6.85 -6.08
CA PHE A 30 4.18 7.61 -4.91
C PHE A 30 5.30 8.58 -4.52
N ASN A 31 4.99 9.89 -4.45
CA ASN A 31 5.86 10.89 -3.82
C ASN A 31 6.44 10.28 -2.54
N VAL A 32 7.76 10.05 -2.58
CA VAL A 32 8.50 9.16 -1.69
C VAL A 32 7.96 9.23 -0.27
N CYS A 33 7.29 8.15 0.16
CA CYS A 33 7.02 7.94 1.57
C CYS A 33 8.39 7.99 2.26
N LEU A 34 8.62 8.95 3.17
CA LEU A 34 9.91 9.13 3.85
C LEU A 34 10.29 7.96 4.76
N ALA A 35 9.45 6.93 4.84
CA ALA A 35 9.69 5.74 5.63
C ALA A 35 10.85 4.92 5.03
N GLU A 36 11.86 4.66 5.86
CA GLU A 36 12.96 3.76 5.52
C GLU A 36 12.43 2.33 5.32
N ILE A 37 12.98 1.61 4.33
CA ILE A 37 12.59 0.23 4.06
C ILE A 37 12.96 -0.64 5.27
N ASN A 38 11.97 -1.33 5.82
CA ASN A 38 12.14 -2.35 6.84
C ASN A 38 11.81 -3.73 6.25
N PRO A 39 12.81 -4.60 6.05
CA PRO A 39 12.61 -5.93 5.48
C PRO A 39 12.02 -6.93 6.48
N GLU A 40 12.00 -6.61 7.78
CA GLU A 40 11.37 -7.48 8.77
C GLU A 40 9.85 -7.48 8.56
N PRO A 41 9.24 -8.67 8.46
CA PRO A 41 7.80 -8.75 8.29
C PRO A 41 7.10 -8.26 9.56
N LEU A 42 6.00 -7.51 9.37
CA LEU A 42 5.16 -7.07 10.48
C LEU A 42 4.31 -8.24 11.00
N PRO A 43 4.29 -8.52 12.32
CA PRO A 43 3.42 -9.54 12.88
C PRO A 43 1.94 -9.25 12.63
N GLY A 44 1.21 -10.12 11.94
CA GLY A 44 -0.20 -9.88 11.56
C GLY A 44 -1.11 -9.49 12.75
N LYS A 45 -0.89 -10.10 13.91
CA LYS A 45 -1.61 -9.80 15.16
C LYS A 45 -1.58 -8.33 15.60
N VAL A 46 -0.53 -7.56 15.26
CA VAL A 46 -0.43 -6.15 15.66
C VAL A 46 -1.37 -5.24 14.84
N LEU A 47 -1.91 -5.74 13.73
CA LEU A 47 -2.87 -5.03 12.90
C LEU A 47 -4.31 -5.15 13.40
N LEU A 48 -4.60 -6.09 14.30
CA LEU A 48 -5.97 -6.39 14.72
C LEU A 48 -6.67 -5.16 15.31
N GLU A 49 -6.05 -4.51 16.31
CA GLU A 49 -6.62 -3.33 16.96
C GLU A 49 -6.85 -2.17 15.97
N PRO A 50 -5.86 -1.69 15.21
CA PRO A 50 -6.06 -0.55 14.30
C PRO A 50 -7.05 -0.87 13.17
N VAL A 51 -7.06 -2.11 12.66
CA VAL A 51 -8.05 -2.54 11.67
C VAL A 51 -9.45 -2.56 12.28
N THR A 52 -9.62 -3.05 13.52
CA THR A 52 -10.93 -3.02 14.19
C THR A 52 -11.44 -1.60 14.38
N THR A 53 -10.57 -0.67 14.79
CA THR A 53 -10.86 0.76 14.96
C THR A 53 -11.28 1.44 13.65
N LEU A 54 -10.68 1.06 12.52
CA LEU A 54 -11.09 1.55 11.20
C LEU A 54 -12.39 0.89 10.72
N SER A 55 -12.57 -0.41 10.97
CA SER A 55 -13.73 -1.18 10.54
C SER A 55 -15.03 -0.78 11.25
N SER A 56 -14.93 -0.15 12.42
CA SER A 56 -16.10 0.30 13.19
C SER A 56 -16.85 1.47 12.55
N LYS A 57 -16.33 2.03 11.45
CA LYS A 57 -16.87 3.21 10.76
C LYS A 57 -16.59 3.14 9.26
N SER A 58 -17.40 3.84 8.47
CA SER A 58 -17.16 3.94 7.02
C SER A 58 -15.86 4.69 6.73
N ALA A 59 -15.21 4.35 5.62
CA ALA A 59 -13.97 5.01 5.18
C ALA A 59 -14.12 6.54 5.04
N SER A 60 -15.31 7.02 4.67
CA SER A 60 -15.63 8.45 4.60
C SER A 60 -15.62 9.17 5.96
N ALA A 61 -15.70 8.43 7.06
CA ALA A 61 -15.71 8.97 8.42
C ALA A 61 -14.35 8.80 9.13
N TRP A 62 -13.34 8.25 8.44
CA TRP A 62 -11.99 8.15 8.98
C TRP A 62 -11.36 9.53 9.15
N LYS A 63 -10.71 9.74 10.29
CA LYS A 63 -9.89 10.90 10.58
C LYS A 63 -8.43 10.47 10.64
N ASP A 64 -7.53 11.42 10.55
CA ASP A 64 -6.08 11.16 10.60
C ASP A 64 -5.69 10.32 11.81
N LYS A 65 -6.25 10.62 13.00
CA LYS A 65 -6.01 9.86 14.23
C LYS A 65 -6.41 8.38 14.17
N ASP A 66 -7.30 8.03 13.26
CA ASP A 66 -7.79 6.66 13.09
C ASP A 66 -6.90 5.88 12.11
N VAL A 67 -6.34 6.58 11.12
CA VAL A 67 -5.51 6.00 10.05
C VAL A 67 -4.04 5.98 10.45
N LEU A 68 -3.58 6.99 11.19
CA LEU A 68 -2.18 7.19 11.55
C LEU A 68 -1.56 5.96 12.25
N PRO A 69 -2.22 5.32 13.24
CA PRO A 69 -1.64 4.14 13.89
C PRO A 69 -1.38 2.99 12.91
N LEU A 70 -2.30 2.76 11.96
CA LEU A 70 -2.13 1.73 10.94
C LEU A 70 -1.04 2.11 9.94
N ALA A 71 -0.98 3.38 9.54
CA ALA A 71 0.03 3.89 8.62
C ALA A 71 1.44 3.80 9.22
N GLU A 72 1.62 4.11 10.49
CA GLU A 72 2.90 3.99 11.21
C GLU A 72 3.37 2.54 11.33
N LEU A 73 2.46 1.60 11.62
CA LEU A 73 2.80 0.18 11.66
C LEU A 73 3.26 -0.36 10.30
N LEU A 74 2.63 0.11 9.22
CA LEU A 74 2.95 -0.32 7.86
C LEU A 74 4.11 0.46 7.24
N ALA A 75 4.51 1.58 7.84
CA ALA A 75 5.56 2.44 7.31
C ALA A 75 6.87 1.66 7.12
N GLY A 76 7.35 1.64 5.87
CA GLY A 76 8.58 0.94 5.50
C GLY A 76 8.47 -0.59 5.46
N ARG A 77 7.41 -1.20 5.98
CA ARG A 77 7.24 -2.66 6.01
C ARG A 77 6.88 -3.18 4.62
N ILE A 78 7.65 -4.15 4.13
CA ILE A 78 7.46 -4.76 2.80
C ILE A 78 6.64 -6.04 2.83
N ALA A 79 6.41 -6.60 4.03
CA ALA A 79 5.69 -7.84 4.24
C ALA A 79 4.95 -7.82 5.59
N ILE A 80 3.85 -8.56 5.65
CA ILE A 80 3.12 -8.91 6.87
C ILE A 80 3.25 -10.43 6.99
N ASP A 81 3.62 -10.94 8.17
CA ASP A 81 3.68 -12.37 8.38
C ASP A 81 2.27 -12.97 8.58
N GLY A 82 2.17 -14.30 8.46
CA GLY A 82 0.93 -15.03 8.77
C GLY A 82 0.68 -15.22 10.26
N SER A 83 1.42 -14.55 11.14
CA SER A 83 1.31 -14.70 12.60
C SER A 83 0.11 -13.92 13.10
N GLY A 84 -1.06 -14.57 13.16
CA GLY A 84 -2.34 -14.03 13.62
C GLY A 84 -2.95 -14.90 14.69
#